data_AF-A0A8J7AYN4-F1
#
_entry.id   AF-A0A8J7AYN4-F1
#
_cell.length_a   1.000
_cell.length_b   1.000
_cell.length_c   1.000
_cell.angle_alpha   90.00
_cell.angle_beta   90.00
_cell.angle_gamma   90.00
#
_symmetry.space_group_name_H-M   'P 1'
#
loop_
_entity.id
_entity.type
_entity.pdbx_description
1 polymer ?
#
loop_
_entity_poly.entity_id
_entity_poly.type
_entity_poly.pdbx_seq_one_letter_code
_entity_poly.pdbx_strand_id
1 'polypeptide(L)'
;MTQTVETLFDQGIERYKAGEDPAELIPVFKEVCDRAPKSSAAWACLAWLYLLTDKPNPGLKAAQKAVKLNPQDPQGRVNLAVAMLDAGKPGVREHVEIAGQVMSVADDLRTEVMQSIDDGLTRKPDWKSLARVKQWLT
;
A
#
# COMPACT_ATOMS: atom_id res chain seq x y z
N MET A 1 -25.84 4.13 -15.78
CA MET A 1 -25.77 4.58 -14.38
C MET A 1 -24.33 4.85 -14.05
N THR A 2 -23.98 6.02 -13.50
CA THR A 2 -22.60 6.32 -13.09
C THR A 2 -22.30 5.56 -11.80
N GLN A 3 -21.25 4.74 -11.81
CA GLN A 3 -20.79 4.03 -10.61
C GLN A 3 -20.34 5.03 -9.53
N THR A 4 -20.66 4.79 -8.26
CA THR A 4 -20.16 5.61 -7.13
C THR A 4 -18.67 5.35 -6.92
N VAL A 5 -17.96 6.30 -6.29
CA VAL A 5 -16.52 6.14 -6.02
C VAL A 5 -16.24 4.97 -5.06
N GLU A 6 -17.16 4.73 -4.13
CA GLU A 6 -17.12 3.59 -3.19
C GLU A 6 -17.25 2.26 -3.93
N THR A 7 -18.26 2.10 -4.79
CA THR A 7 -18.42 0.87 -5.59
C THR A 7 -17.24 0.65 -6.54
N LEU A 8 -16.66 1.71 -7.11
CA LEU A 8 -15.46 1.60 -7.94
C LEU A 8 -14.25 1.10 -7.13
N PHE A 9 -14.07 1.61 -5.90
CA PHE A 9 -13.03 1.16 -4.98
C PHE A 9 -13.21 -0.32 -4.62
N ASP A 10 -14.40 -0.71 -4.17
CA ASP A 10 -14.68 -2.09 -3.76
C ASP A 10 -14.46 -3.08 -4.92
N GLN A 11 -14.91 -2.73 -6.13
CA GLN A 11 -14.66 -3.56 -7.31
C GLN A 11 -13.17 -3.66 -7.65
N GLY A 12 -12.41 -2.58 -7.49
CA GLY A 12 -10.96 -2.60 -7.66
C GLY A 12 -10.27 -3.55 -6.68
N ILE A 13 -10.73 -3.57 -5.43
CA ILE A 13 -10.23 -4.48 -4.39
C ILE A 13 -10.58 -5.94 -4.72
N GLU A 14 -11.81 -6.22 -5.12
CA GLU A 14 -12.23 -7.59 -5.47
C GLU A 14 -11.50 -8.11 -6.71
N ARG A 15 -11.29 -7.26 -7.72
CA ARG A 15 -10.47 -7.59 -8.90
C ARG A 15 -9.02 -7.89 -8.52
N TYR A 16 -8.43 -7.10 -7.62
CA TYR A 16 -7.09 -7.36 -7.09
C TYR A 16 -7.01 -8.74 -6.41
N LYS A 17 -7.97 -9.06 -5.53
CA LYS A 17 -8.06 -10.35 -4.83
C LYS A 17 -8.28 -11.52 -5.80
N ALA A 18 -9.03 -11.30 -6.88
CA ALA A 18 -9.25 -12.29 -7.94
C ALA A 18 -7.99 -12.56 -8.80
N GLY A 19 -6.88 -11.85 -8.54
CA GLY A 19 -5.61 -12.09 -9.21
C GLY A 19 -5.44 -11.28 -10.50
N GLU A 20 -6.27 -10.25 -10.72
CA GLU A 20 -6.06 -9.36 -11.86
C GLU A 20 -4.69 -8.67 -11.80
N ASP A 21 -4.10 -8.43 -12.97
CA ASP A 21 -2.81 -7.79 -13.09
C ASP A 21 -2.83 -6.41 -12.38
N PRO A 22 -1.92 -6.18 -11.41
CA PRO A 22 -1.84 -4.90 -10.72
C PRO A 22 -1.71 -3.69 -11.65
N ALA A 23 -1.12 -3.84 -12.84
CA ALA A 23 -0.98 -2.78 -13.82
C ALA A 23 -2.34 -2.29 -14.37
N GLU A 24 -3.29 -3.19 -14.58
CA GLU A 24 -4.63 -2.89 -15.08
C GLU A 24 -5.50 -2.19 -14.02
N LEU A 25 -5.15 -2.35 -12.74
CA LEU A 25 -5.87 -1.72 -11.62
C LEU A 25 -5.36 -0.30 -11.30
N ILE A 26 -4.17 0.07 -11.75
CA ILE A 26 -3.65 1.43 -11.58
C ILE A 26 -4.62 2.51 -12.10
N PRO A 27 -5.13 2.48 -13.35
CA PRO A 27 -6.06 3.50 -13.82
C PRO A 27 -7.34 3.58 -12.99
N VAL A 28 -7.85 2.43 -12.51
CA VAL A 28 -9.02 2.35 -11.62
C VAL A 28 -8.76 3.10 -10.31
N PHE A 29 -7.67 2.78 -9.62
CA PHE A 29 -7.34 3.42 -8.34
C PHE A 29 -6.91 4.88 -8.50
N LYS A 30 -6.37 5.29 -9.66
CA LYS A 30 -6.16 6.72 -9.97
C LYS A 30 -7.50 7.45 -10.05
N GLU A 31 -8.48 6.91 -10.77
CA GLU A 31 -9.83 7.51 -10.82
C GLU A 31 -10.46 7.59 -9.42
N VAL A 32 -10.33 6.54 -8.60
CA VAL A 32 -10.81 6.57 -7.21
C VAL A 32 -10.14 7.69 -6.42
N CYS A 33 -8.81 7.84 -6.53
CA CYS A 33 -8.08 8.90 -5.84
C CYS A 33 -8.48 10.30 -6.34
N ASP A 34 -8.74 10.46 -7.63
CA ASP A 34 -9.16 11.74 -8.21
C ASP A 34 -10.57 12.13 -7.73
N ARG A 35 -11.47 11.14 -7.62
CA ARG A 35 -12.86 11.34 -7.15
C ARG A 35 -12.99 11.41 -5.63
N ALA A 36 -12.07 10.80 -4.89
CA ALA A 36 -12.02 10.77 -3.43
C ALA A 36 -10.62 11.12 -2.88
N PRO A 37 -10.13 12.37 -3.09
CA PRO A 37 -8.74 12.75 -2.79
C PRO A 37 -8.36 12.73 -1.31
N LYS A 38 -9.34 12.58 -0.41
CA LYS A 38 -9.17 12.46 1.04
C LYS A 38 -9.17 11.02 1.55
N SER A 39 -9.36 10.01 0.69
CA SER A 39 -9.34 8.60 1.08
C SER A 39 -7.90 8.10 1.24
N SER A 40 -7.41 7.96 2.48
CA SER A 40 -6.07 7.40 2.74
C SER A 40 -5.94 5.97 2.18
N ALA A 41 -6.99 5.16 2.31
CA ALA A 41 -7.03 3.78 1.81
C ALA A 41 -6.85 3.72 0.29
N ALA A 42 -7.53 4.59 -0.47
CA ALA A 42 -7.36 4.64 -1.93
C ALA A 42 -5.91 4.97 -2.33
N TRP A 43 -5.29 5.94 -1.65
CA TRP A 43 -3.90 6.29 -1.89
C TRP A 43 -2.94 5.15 -1.48
N ALA A 44 -3.23 4.42 -0.41
CA ALA A 44 -2.44 3.28 0.03
C ALA A 44 -2.49 2.13 -0.99
N CYS A 45 -3.68 1.80 -1.50
CA CYS A 45 -3.86 0.80 -2.56
C CYS A 45 -3.15 1.23 -3.86
N LEU A 46 -3.29 2.49 -4.28
CA LEU A 46 -2.60 2.99 -5.46
C LEU A 46 -1.07 2.91 -5.30
N ALA A 47 -0.55 3.23 -4.11
CA ALA A 47 0.87 3.06 -3.82
C ALA A 47 1.32 1.60 -3.95
N TRP A 48 0.56 0.67 -3.38
CA TRP A 48 0.84 -0.75 -3.44
C TRP A 48 0.90 -1.27 -4.88
N LEU A 49 -0.08 -0.92 -5.72
CA LEU A 49 -0.12 -1.29 -7.13
C LEU A 49 1.07 -0.72 -7.91
N TYR A 50 1.49 0.51 -7.62
CA TYR A 50 2.69 1.07 -8.22
C TYR A 50 3.96 0.31 -7.83
N LEU A 51 4.09 -0.13 -6.58
CA LEU A 51 5.29 -0.83 -6.15
C LEU A 51 5.36 -2.27 -6.67
N LEU A 52 4.21 -2.94 -6.76
CA LEU A 52 4.08 -4.24 -7.43
C LEU A 52 4.48 -4.18 -8.91
N THR A 53 4.31 -3.02 -9.55
CA THR A 53 4.59 -2.81 -10.98
C THR A 53 5.88 -2.03 -11.24
N ASP A 54 6.83 -2.07 -10.30
CA ASP A 54 8.17 -1.47 -10.42
C ASP A 54 8.15 0.05 -10.73
N LYS A 55 7.16 0.75 -10.19
CA LYS A 55 7.01 2.22 -10.29
C LYS A 55 7.20 2.88 -8.93
N PRO A 56 8.41 2.83 -8.33
CA PRO A 56 8.64 3.31 -6.96
C PRO A 56 8.46 4.81 -6.80
N ASN A 57 8.78 5.63 -7.81
CA ASN A 57 8.61 7.08 -7.72
C ASN A 57 7.12 7.49 -7.66
N PRO A 58 6.22 6.98 -8.54
CA PRO A 58 4.78 7.13 -8.34
C PRO A 58 4.26 6.53 -7.03
N GLY A 59 4.72 5.33 -6.66
CA GLY A 59 4.34 4.66 -5.41
C GLY A 59 4.68 5.48 -4.17
N LEU A 60 5.86 6.10 -4.14
CA LEU A 60 6.30 6.98 -3.07
C LEU A 60 5.37 8.19 -2.90
N LYS A 61 4.99 8.85 -4.00
CA LYS A 61 4.06 9.99 -3.95
C LYS A 61 2.68 9.58 -3.40
N ALA A 62 2.16 8.44 -3.85
CA ALA A 62 0.88 7.91 -3.37
C ALA A 62 0.95 7.51 -1.89
N ALA A 63 2.02 6.83 -1.46
CA ALA A 63 2.22 6.43 -0.07
C ALA A 63 2.38 7.64 0.87
N GLN A 64 3.14 8.67 0.46
CA GLN A 64 3.24 9.93 1.20
C GLN A 64 1.88 10.59 1.39
N LYS A 65 1.02 10.55 0.36
CA LYS A 65 -0.34 11.10 0.44
C LYS A 65 -1.21 10.27 1.39
N ALA A 66 -1.13 8.94 1.34
CA ALA A 66 -1.84 8.04 2.24
C ALA A 66 -1.48 8.32 3.71
N VAL A 67 -0.18 8.34 4.03
CA VAL A 67 0.32 8.60 5.40
C VAL A 67 0.01 10.01 5.86
N LYS A 68 0.02 11.01 4.97
CA LYS A 68 -0.40 12.38 5.31
C LYS A 68 -1.88 12.44 5.72
N LEU A 69 -2.74 11.64 5.09
CA LEU A 69 -4.17 11.60 5.36
C LEU A 69 -4.50 10.76 6.61
N ASN A 70 -3.82 9.62 6.79
CA ASN A 70 -3.91 8.81 7.99
C ASN A 70 -2.51 8.42 8.49
N PRO A 71 -1.93 9.19 9.43
CA PRO A 71 -0.60 8.92 9.96
C PRO A 71 -0.52 7.68 10.87
N GLN A 72 -1.64 7.08 11.27
CA GLN A 72 -1.69 5.91 12.15
C GLN A 72 -1.98 4.60 11.40
N ASP A 73 -2.17 4.66 10.09
CA ASP A 73 -2.37 3.48 9.25
C ASP A 73 -1.05 2.70 9.09
N PRO A 74 -0.95 1.47 9.64
CA PRO A 74 0.27 0.67 9.52
C PRO A 74 0.51 0.23 8.07
N GLN A 75 -0.53 -0.05 7.27
CA GLN A 75 -0.37 -0.44 5.87
C GLN A 75 0.20 0.73 5.05
N GLY A 76 -0.37 1.93 5.21
CA GLY A 76 0.15 3.15 4.57
C GLY A 76 1.62 3.42 4.91
N ARG A 77 2.02 3.17 6.15
CA ARG A 77 3.42 3.31 6.59
C ARG A 77 4.33 2.22 6.03
N VAL A 78 3.88 0.97 5.95
CA VAL A 78 4.62 -0.10 5.27
C VAL A 78 4.82 0.25 3.80
N ASN A 79 3.77 0.68 3.10
CA ASN A 79 3.85 1.08 1.70
C ASN A 79 4.84 2.24 1.51
N LEU A 80 4.86 3.21 2.42
CA LEU A 80 5.81 4.32 2.38
C LEU A 80 7.25 3.86 2.63
N ALA A 81 7.46 3.01 3.64
CA ALA A 81 8.77 2.44 3.96
C ALA A 81 9.35 1.68 2.75
N VAL A 82 8.54 0.82 2.12
CA VAL A 82 8.95 0.06 0.93
C VAL A 82 9.21 0.97 -0.26
N ALA A 83 8.32 1.94 -0.53
CA ALA A 83 8.51 2.89 -1.62
C ALA A 83 9.78 3.74 -1.46
N MET A 84 10.11 4.12 -0.22
CA MET A 84 11.34 4.85 0.08
C MET A 84 12.56 3.99 -0.21
N LEU A 85 12.57 2.71 0.20
CA LEU A 85 13.67 1.80 -0.11
C LEU A 85 13.85 1.59 -1.61
N ASP A 86 12.76 1.31 -2.33
CA ASP A 86 12.80 1.07 -3.78
C ASP A 86 13.18 2.34 -4.57
N ALA A 87 12.85 3.52 -4.06
CA ALA A 87 13.25 4.81 -4.63
C ALA A 87 14.62 5.33 -4.13
N GLY A 88 15.34 4.56 -3.30
CA GLY A 88 16.65 4.95 -2.75
C GLY A 88 16.60 6.17 -1.82
N LYS A 89 15.49 6.35 -1.08
CA LYS A 89 15.29 7.47 -0.14
C LYS A 89 15.59 7.05 1.31
N PRO A 90 16.27 7.90 2.09
CA PRO A 90 16.51 7.66 3.52
C PRO A 90 15.24 7.97 4.35
N GLY A 91 15.26 7.65 5.64
CA GLY A 91 14.19 8.02 6.60
C GLY A 91 13.16 6.91 6.88
N VAL A 92 13.43 5.68 6.45
CA VAL A 92 12.50 4.54 6.53
C VAL A 92 12.16 4.14 7.97
N ARG A 93 13.09 4.35 8.91
CA ARG A 93 13.04 3.84 10.28
C ARG A 93 11.77 4.27 11.03
N GLU A 94 11.42 5.55 10.97
CA GLU A 94 10.24 6.10 11.68
C GLU A 94 8.94 5.40 11.23
N HIS A 95 8.81 5.12 9.93
CA HIS A 95 7.61 4.49 9.39
C HIS A 95 7.47 3.04 9.85
N VAL A 96 8.57 2.30 9.87
CA VAL A 96 8.59 0.91 10.34
C VAL A 96 8.33 0.83 11.84
N GLU A 97 8.95 1.70 12.64
CA GLU A 97 8.74 1.74 14.10
C GLU A 97 7.27 2.02 14.45
N ILE A 98 6.64 3.02 13.82
CA ILE A 98 5.24 3.34 14.09
C ILE A 98 4.31 2.23 13.59
N ALA A 99 4.56 1.65 12.40
CA ALA A 99 3.77 0.51 11.92
C ALA A 99 3.86 -0.67 12.90
N GLY A 100 5.06 -1.01 13.36
CA GLY A 100 5.30 -2.08 14.35
C GLY A 100 4.60 -1.81 15.69
N GLN A 101 4.62 -0.57 16.17
CA GLN A 101 3.89 -0.19 17.39
C GLN A 101 2.38 -0.39 17.24
N VAL A 102 1.78 0.08 16.14
CA VAL A 102 0.34 -0.10 15.89
C VAL A 102 -0.01 -1.59 15.78
N MET A 103 0.78 -2.37 15.04
CA MET A 103 0.61 -3.83 14.92
C MET A 103 0.82 -4.58 16.26
N SER A 104 1.57 -4.00 17.21
CA SER A 104 1.76 -4.58 18.56
C SER A 104 0.55 -4.46 19.46
N VAL A 105 -0.35 -3.51 19.19
CA VAL A 105 -1.54 -3.24 20.01
C VAL A 105 -2.86 -3.60 19.32
N ALA A 106 -2.84 -3.84 18.01
CA ALA A 106 -4.01 -4.19 17.21
C ALA A 106 -3.74 -5.45 16.36
N ASP A 107 -4.15 -6.60 16.87
CA ASP A 107 -3.92 -7.91 16.23
C ASP A 107 -4.60 -8.06 14.86
N ASP A 108 -5.77 -7.45 14.68
CA ASP A 108 -6.48 -7.46 13.39
C ASP A 108 -5.66 -6.71 12.34
N LEU A 109 -5.17 -5.50 12.67
CA LEU A 109 -4.31 -4.71 11.78
C LEU A 109 -2.98 -5.40 11.50
N ARG A 110 -2.40 -6.08 12.51
CA ARG A 110 -1.21 -6.92 12.29
C ARG A 110 -1.51 -8.01 11.26
N THR A 111 -2.62 -8.71 11.41
CA THR A 111 -3.00 -9.80 10.52
C THR A 111 -3.19 -9.30 9.09
N GLU A 112 -3.94 -8.21 8.90
CA GLU A 112 -4.16 -7.60 7.59
C GLU A 112 -2.86 -7.16 6.91
N VAL A 113 -1.98 -6.47 7.65
CA VAL A 113 -0.70 -5.99 7.10
C VAL A 113 0.22 -7.16 6.73
N MET A 114 0.33 -8.18 7.59
CA MET A 114 1.16 -9.34 7.29
C MET A 114 0.63 -10.15 6.11
N GLN A 115 -0.70 -10.28 5.98
CA GLN A 115 -1.32 -10.89 4.80
C GLN A 115 -1.02 -10.09 3.52
N SER A 116 -1.10 -8.75 3.58
CA SER A 116 -0.74 -7.89 2.43
C SER A 116 0.72 -8.08 2.03
N ILE A 117 1.64 -8.12 3.00
CA ILE A 117 3.07 -8.35 2.76
C ILE A 117 3.28 -9.72 2.09
N ASP A 118 2.62 -10.77 2.58
CA ASP A 118 2.77 -12.13 2.06
C ASP A 118 2.17 -12.29 0.66
N ASP A 119 1.02 -11.66 0.38
CA ASP A 119 0.46 -11.58 -0.98
C ASP A 119 1.40 -10.82 -1.92
N GLY A 120 1.99 -9.71 -1.47
CA GLY A 120 2.97 -8.95 -2.25
C GLY A 120 4.20 -9.78 -2.62
N LEU A 121 4.74 -10.54 -1.67
CA LEU A 121 5.88 -11.45 -1.91
C LEU A 121 5.48 -12.67 -2.74
N THR A 122 4.22 -13.11 -2.69
CA THR A 122 3.71 -14.17 -3.57
C THR A 122 3.64 -13.70 -5.02
N ARG A 123 3.18 -12.47 -5.26
CA ARG A 123 3.08 -11.86 -6.60
C ARG A 123 4.42 -11.40 -7.14
N LYS A 124 5.33 -10.95 -6.28
CA LYS A 124 6.67 -10.47 -6.62
C LYS A 124 7.71 -11.04 -5.66
N PRO A 125 8.16 -12.30 -5.87
CA PRO A 125 9.05 -13.01 -4.95
C PRO A 125 10.44 -12.38 -4.75
N ASP A 126 10.89 -11.58 -5.70
CA ASP A 126 12.19 -10.90 -5.68
C ASP A 126 12.12 -9.47 -5.09
N TRP A 127 11.00 -9.10 -4.44
CA TRP A 127 10.81 -7.79 -3.84
C TRP A 127 11.63 -7.58 -2.55
N LYS A 128 12.93 -7.36 -2.70
CA LYS A 128 13.92 -7.27 -1.61
C LYS A 128 13.55 -6.26 -0.52
N SER A 129 13.02 -5.10 -0.90
CA SER A 129 12.62 -4.05 0.05
C SER A 129 11.44 -4.48 0.92
N LEU A 130 10.43 -5.13 0.33
CA LEU A 130 9.30 -5.67 1.06
C LEU A 130 9.73 -6.80 2.02
N ALA A 131 10.56 -7.73 1.54
CA ALA A 131 11.11 -8.80 2.37
C ALA A 131 11.91 -8.25 3.57
N ARG A 132 12.68 -7.18 3.36
CA ARG A 132 13.41 -6.49 4.42
C ARG A 132 12.47 -5.81 5.42
N VAL A 133 11.42 -5.13 4.95
CA VAL A 133 10.42 -4.51 5.84
C VAL A 133 9.68 -5.58 6.65
N LYS A 134 9.32 -6.72 6.04
CA LYS A 134 8.74 -7.87 6.76
C LYS A 134 9.63 -8.32 7.92
N GLN A 135 10.94 -8.46 7.67
CA GLN A 135 11.90 -8.88 8.69
C GLN A 135 11.96 -7.91 9.88
N TRP A 136 11.76 -6.62 9.65
CA TRP A 136 11.76 -5.62 10.72
C TRP A 136 10.46 -5.56 11.52
N LEU A 137 9.36 -6.09 10.98
CA LEU A 137 8.03 -6.10 11.61
C LEU A 137 7.69 -7.44 12.30
N THR A 138 8.52 -8.46 12.09
CA THR A 138 8.39 -9.79 12.70
C THR A 138 9.25 -9.86 13.95
#